data_AF-A0A7V9SJL7-F1
#
_entry.id   AF-A0A7V9SJL7-F1
#
_cell.length_a   1.000
_cell.length_b   1.000
_cell.length_c   1.000
_cell.angle_alpha   90.00
_cell.angle_beta   90.00
_cell.angle_gamma   90.00
#
_symmetry.space_group_name_H-M   'P 1'
#
loop_
_entity.id
_entity.type
_entity.pdbx_description
1 polymer ?
#
loop_
_entity_poly.entity_id
_entity_poly.type
_entity_poly.pdbx_seq_one_letter_code
_entity_poly.pdbx_strand_id
1 'polypeptide(L)'
;MVRAVGLAMSLAYAGAIVWIYGSQPQSRAEALGGLAATVGAYRIDDRAFDDGLTFFRAEKFPEARMAFERADPAHRDSRTQFYIAYSFYREGWGRLYNDDRLFTQGLETLERAIAVAPGNRIVVEDETLGMRSAEELRAEFQRGLRRDVSDFNPMRVFGQRK
;
A
#
# COMPACT_ATOMS: atom_id res chain seq x y z
N MET A 1 -54.88 -25.02 26.91
CA MET A 1 -54.15 -25.19 25.63
C MET A 1 -52.90 -24.32 25.54
N VAL A 2 -52.95 -23.02 25.88
CA VAL A 2 -51.80 -22.10 25.80
C VAL A 2 -50.53 -22.58 26.55
N ARG A 3 -50.67 -23.20 27.74
CA ARG A 3 -49.52 -23.72 28.50
C ARG A 3 -48.81 -24.91 27.84
N ALA A 4 -49.55 -25.75 27.12
CA ALA A 4 -48.96 -26.89 26.41
C ALA A 4 -48.18 -26.43 25.17
N VAL A 5 -48.68 -25.40 24.48
CA VAL A 5 -48.00 -24.79 23.32
C VAL A 5 -46.69 -24.13 23.74
N GLY A 6 -46.69 -23.38 24.84
CA GLY A 6 -45.47 -22.76 25.37
C GLY A 6 -44.39 -23.77 25.76
N LEU A 7 -44.79 -24.89 26.37
CA LEU A 7 -43.87 -25.97 26.74
C LEU A 7 -43.28 -26.66 25.50
N ALA A 8 -44.12 -26.97 24.50
CA ALA A 8 -43.67 -27.59 23.26
C ALA A 8 -42.69 -26.67 22.50
N MET A 9 -42.96 -25.37 22.45
CA MET A 9 -42.10 -24.39 21.78
C MET A 9 -40.75 -24.23 22.50
N SER A 10 -40.75 -24.27 23.84
CA SER A 10 -39.53 -24.20 24.64
C SER A 10 -38.65 -25.45 24.44
N LEU A 11 -39.27 -26.63 24.38
CA LEU A 11 -38.57 -27.90 24.11
C LEU A 11 -38.01 -27.94 22.68
N ALA A 12 -38.75 -27.45 21.69
CA ALA A 12 -38.28 -27.33 20.31
C ALA A 12 -37.10 -26.35 20.20
N TYR A 13 -37.17 -25.21 20.90
CA TYR A 13 -36.10 -24.22 20.92
C TYR A 13 -34.83 -24.76 21.60
N ALA A 14 -34.97 -25.42 22.75
CA ALA A 14 -33.85 -26.08 23.43
C ALA A 14 -33.23 -27.19 22.57
N GLY A 15 -34.07 -28.00 21.92
CA GLY A 15 -33.63 -29.02 20.96
C GLY A 15 -32.88 -28.43 19.76
N ALA A 16 -33.33 -27.29 19.23
CA ALA A 16 -32.65 -26.59 18.14
C ALA A 16 -31.27 -26.06 18.58
N ILE A 17 -31.14 -25.54 19.80
CA ILE A 17 -29.83 -25.09 20.34
C ILE A 17 -28.87 -26.28 20.48
N VAL A 18 -29.34 -27.39 21.07
CA VAL A 18 -28.52 -28.60 21.22
C VAL A 18 -28.14 -29.17 19.85
N TRP A 19 -29.06 -29.15 18.88
CA TRP A 19 -28.78 -29.58 17.51
C TRP A 19 -27.75 -28.69 16.83
N ILE A 20 -27.85 -27.36 16.94
CA ILE A 20 -26.87 -26.41 16.37
C ILE A 20 -25.48 -26.60 17.02
N TYR A 21 -25.42 -26.85 18.32
CA TYR A 21 -24.16 -27.09 19.02
C TYR A 21 -23.56 -28.47 18.70
N GLY A 22 -24.40 -29.50 18.57
CA GLY A 22 -23.96 -30.86 18.27
C GLY A 22 -23.63 -31.10 16.80
N SER A 23 -24.23 -30.32 15.89
CA SER A 23 -23.97 -30.39 14.45
C SER A 23 -22.93 -29.38 13.96
N GLN A 24 -22.17 -28.74 14.87
CA GLN A 24 -20.97 -27.97 14.51
C GLN A 24 -19.98 -28.88 13.77
N PRO A 25 -19.74 -28.70 12.46
CA PRO A 25 -18.72 -29.46 11.77
C PRO A 25 -17.35 -29.04 12.31
N GLN A 26 -16.51 -30.02 12.64
CA GLN A 26 -15.18 -29.83 13.21
C GLN A 26 -14.16 -29.14 12.27
N SER A 27 -14.56 -28.68 11.07
CA SER A 27 -13.67 -27.94 10.16
C SER A 27 -13.79 -26.43 10.33
N ARG A 28 -13.37 -25.91 11.49
CA ARG A 28 -12.95 -24.49 11.59
C ARG A 28 -11.86 -24.14 10.58
N ALA A 29 -11.17 -25.14 10.02
CA ALA A 29 -10.23 -25.02 8.92
C ALA A 29 -10.86 -24.54 7.60
N GLU A 30 -12.13 -24.84 7.30
CA GLU A 30 -12.76 -24.45 6.03
C GLU A 30 -13.35 -23.04 6.07
N ALA A 31 -13.92 -22.61 7.20
CA ALA A 31 -14.40 -21.24 7.36
C ALA A 31 -13.26 -20.21 7.47
N LEU A 32 -12.11 -20.59 8.03
CA LEU A 32 -10.89 -19.79 7.98
C LEU A 32 -10.19 -19.89 6.61
N GLY A 33 -10.27 -21.03 5.93
CA GLY A 33 -9.75 -21.21 4.57
C GLY A 33 -10.48 -20.36 3.52
N GLY A 34 -11.81 -20.21 3.62
CA GLY A 34 -12.60 -19.36 2.72
C GLY A 34 -12.39 -17.85 2.89
N LEU A 35 -12.00 -17.40 4.09
CA LEU A 35 -11.62 -16.00 4.36
C LEU A 35 -10.11 -15.75 4.15
N ALA A 36 -9.26 -16.76 4.34
CA ALA A 36 -7.86 -16.69 3.96
C ALA A 36 -7.67 -16.69 2.43
N ALA A 37 -8.54 -17.36 1.68
CA ALA A 37 -8.51 -17.38 0.21
C ALA A 37 -8.79 -16.01 -0.43
N THR A 38 -9.53 -15.12 0.25
CA THR A 38 -9.81 -13.76 -0.26
C THR A 38 -8.76 -12.71 0.14
N VAL A 39 -7.98 -12.97 1.20
CA VAL A 39 -6.89 -12.07 1.65
C VAL A 39 -5.51 -12.51 1.14
N GLY A 40 -5.35 -13.77 0.73
CA GLY A 40 -4.04 -14.36 0.38
C GLY A 40 -3.71 -14.52 -1.11
N ALA A 41 -4.53 -14.03 -2.05
CA ALA A 41 -4.33 -14.30 -3.48
C ALA A 41 -3.95 -13.07 -4.33
N TYR A 42 -3.82 -11.88 -3.74
CA TYR A 42 -3.31 -10.74 -4.50
C TYR A 42 -1.79 -10.87 -4.63
N ARG A 43 -1.32 -11.15 -5.84
CA ARG A 43 0.09 -11.11 -6.21
C ARG A 43 0.23 -10.15 -7.38
N ILE A 44 1.25 -9.30 -7.30
CA ILE A 44 1.62 -8.41 -8.39
C ILE A 44 2.16 -9.20 -9.59
N ASP A 45 2.19 -8.58 -10.75
CA ASP A 45 2.94 -9.12 -11.89
C ASP A 45 4.43 -8.82 -11.69
N ASP A 46 5.19 -9.82 -11.25
CA ASP A 46 6.63 -9.72 -10.99
C ASP A 46 7.42 -9.27 -12.23
N ARG A 47 6.99 -9.66 -13.45
CA ARG A 47 7.69 -9.25 -14.67
C ARG A 47 7.47 -7.77 -14.96
N ALA A 48 6.23 -7.30 -14.81
CA ALA A 48 5.93 -5.87 -14.97
C ALA A 48 6.64 -5.03 -13.89
N PHE A 49 6.81 -5.58 -12.69
CA PHE A 49 7.59 -4.94 -11.63
C PHE A 49 9.07 -4.83 -11.98
N ASP A 50 9.68 -5.90 -12.49
CA ASP A 50 11.09 -5.90 -12.92
C ASP A 50 11.34 -4.97 -14.12
N ASP A 51 10.41 -4.92 -15.07
CA ASP A 51 10.41 -3.93 -16.15
C ASP A 51 10.39 -2.50 -15.57
N GLY A 52 9.51 -2.26 -14.58
CA GLY A 52 9.42 -0.98 -13.88
C GLY A 52 10.73 -0.60 -13.19
N LEU A 53 11.39 -1.54 -12.51
CA LEU A 53 12.71 -1.31 -11.89
C LEU A 53 13.77 -0.98 -12.94
N THR A 54 13.74 -1.65 -14.09
CA THR A 54 14.66 -1.39 -15.20
C THR A 54 14.48 0.04 -15.74
N PHE A 55 13.25 0.46 -15.99
CA PHE A 55 12.95 1.83 -16.41
C PHE A 55 13.31 2.86 -15.34
N PHE A 56 13.02 2.56 -14.08
CA PHE A 56 13.31 3.44 -12.94
C PHE A 56 14.81 3.71 -12.82
N ARG A 57 15.65 2.66 -12.93
CA ARG A 57 17.11 2.76 -12.89
C ARG A 57 17.67 3.48 -14.12
N ALA A 58 17.00 3.39 -15.26
CA ALA A 58 17.31 4.14 -16.48
C ALA A 58 16.79 5.59 -16.46
N GLU A 59 16.23 6.04 -15.33
CA GLU A 59 15.64 7.38 -15.15
C GLU A 59 14.44 7.71 -16.06
N LYS A 60 13.79 6.67 -16.59
CA LYS A 60 12.57 6.77 -17.40
C LYS A 60 11.34 6.69 -16.49
N PHE A 61 11.12 7.73 -15.70
CA PHE A 61 10.14 7.73 -14.61
C PHE A 61 8.68 7.59 -15.07
N PRO A 62 8.21 8.25 -16.14
CA PRO A 62 6.86 8.02 -16.67
C PRO A 62 6.64 6.56 -17.09
N GLU A 63 7.60 5.96 -17.78
CA GLU A 63 7.56 4.56 -18.22
C GLU A 63 7.62 3.58 -17.05
N ALA A 64 8.47 3.87 -16.05
CA ALA A 64 8.54 3.10 -14.83
C ALA A 64 7.19 3.07 -14.12
N ARG A 65 6.52 4.22 -13.95
CA ARG A 65 5.18 4.28 -13.34
C ARG A 65 4.17 3.46 -14.11
N MET A 66 4.15 3.55 -15.44
CA MET A 66 3.24 2.73 -16.25
C MET A 66 3.50 1.23 -16.08
N ALA A 67 4.77 0.81 -15.95
CA ALA A 67 5.11 -0.58 -15.71
C ALA A 67 4.71 -1.05 -14.30
N PHE A 68 4.97 -0.23 -13.28
CA PHE A 68 4.54 -0.50 -11.90
C PHE A 68 3.01 -0.50 -11.75
N GLU A 69 2.29 0.36 -12.46
CA GLU A 69 0.84 0.38 -12.50
C GLU A 69 0.26 -0.90 -13.12
N ARG A 70 0.93 -1.44 -14.15
CA ARG A 70 0.60 -2.77 -14.69
C ARG A 70 0.92 -3.89 -13.69
N ALA A 71 1.97 -3.72 -12.89
CA ALA A 71 2.37 -4.69 -11.87
C ALA A 71 1.37 -4.77 -10.72
N ASP A 72 0.87 -3.61 -10.26
CA ASP A 72 -0.08 -3.48 -9.16
C ASP A 72 -1.31 -2.62 -9.53
N PRO A 73 -2.21 -3.09 -10.42
CA PRO A 73 -3.37 -2.30 -10.87
C PRO A 73 -4.40 -2.05 -9.75
N ALA A 74 -4.32 -2.81 -8.66
CA ALA A 74 -5.24 -2.69 -7.53
C ALA A 74 -4.68 -1.76 -6.44
N HIS A 75 -3.45 -1.25 -6.59
CA HIS A 75 -2.72 -0.48 -5.60
C HIS A 75 -2.63 -1.16 -4.23
N ARG A 76 -2.46 -2.49 -4.22
CA ARG A 76 -2.44 -3.32 -3.01
C ARG A 76 -1.04 -3.75 -2.59
N ASP A 77 -0.01 -3.42 -3.37
CA ASP A 77 1.38 -3.70 -3.01
C ASP A 77 2.11 -2.44 -2.56
N SER A 78 2.38 -2.37 -1.25
CA SER A 78 3.05 -1.22 -0.64
C SER A 78 4.43 -0.92 -1.25
N ARG A 79 5.18 -1.95 -1.67
CA ARG A 79 6.50 -1.78 -2.28
C ARG A 79 6.37 -1.14 -3.67
N THR A 80 5.47 -1.64 -4.51
CA THR A 80 5.22 -1.10 -5.85
C THR A 80 4.76 0.34 -5.78
N GLN A 81 3.80 0.65 -4.90
CA GLN A 81 3.34 2.02 -4.67
C GLN A 81 4.47 2.93 -4.14
N PHE A 82 5.38 2.42 -3.32
CA PHE A 82 6.57 3.17 -2.89
C PHE A 82 7.48 3.54 -4.07
N TYR A 83 7.75 2.62 -5.01
CA TYR A 83 8.55 2.94 -6.21
C TYR A 83 7.86 3.94 -7.13
N ILE A 84 6.54 3.86 -7.27
CA ILE A 84 5.75 4.87 -8.01
C ILE A 84 5.92 6.23 -7.35
N ALA A 85 5.75 6.33 -6.03
CA ALA A 85 5.99 7.58 -5.29
C ALA A 85 7.41 8.09 -5.49
N TYR A 86 8.42 7.23 -5.35
CA TYR A 86 9.82 7.62 -5.54
C TYR A 86 10.10 8.15 -6.95
N SER A 87 9.45 7.58 -7.97
CA SER A 87 9.59 8.06 -9.35
C SER A 87 9.08 9.50 -9.52
N PHE A 88 7.98 9.86 -8.84
CA PHE A 88 7.48 11.24 -8.82
C PHE A 88 8.45 12.19 -8.12
N TYR A 89 9.08 11.76 -7.03
CA TYR A 89 10.14 12.52 -6.37
C TYR A 89 11.30 12.78 -7.33
N ARG A 90 11.78 11.74 -8.00
CA ARG A 90 12.96 11.83 -8.89
C ARG A 90 12.71 12.64 -10.15
N GLU A 91 11.49 12.65 -10.66
CA GLU A 91 11.10 13.43 -11.83
C GLU A 91 10.77 14.88 -11.46
N GLY A 92 10.08 15.09 -10.33
CA GLY A 92 9.72 16.42 -9.85
C GLY A 92 10.89 17.19 -9.25
N TRP A 93 12.01 16.52 -8.95
CA TRP A 93 13.19 17.15 -8.39
C TRP A 93 13.92 18.00 -9.44
N GLY A 94 13.83 19.32 -9.31
CA GLY A 94 14.58 20.25 -10.15
C GLY A 94 15.78 20.84 -9.43
N ARG A 95 16.79 21.28 -10.20
CA ARG A 95 17.98 21.96 -9.63
C ARG A 95 17.67 23.32 -9.01
N LEU A 96 16.58 23.96 -9.44
CA LEU A 96 16.20 25.32 -9.05
C LEU A 96 14.83 25.35 -8.37
N TYR A 97 13.85 24.62 -8.91
CA TYR A 97 12.51 24.50 -8.36
C TYR A 97 12.01 23.07 -8.53
N ASN A 98 11.31 22.57 -7.52
CA ASN A 98 10.60 21.30 -7.61
C ASN A 98 9.25 21.51 -8.31
N ASP A 99 8.79 20.51 -9.04
CA ASP A 99 7.42 20.50 -9.54
C ASP A 99 6.47 20.13 -8.41
N ASP A 100 5.82 21.15 -7.83
CA ASP A 100 4.84 21.00 -6.74
C ASP A 100 3.73 20.00 -7.09
N ARG A 101 3.34 19.90 -8.37
CA ARG A 101 2.30 18.97 -8.82
C ARG A 101 2.79 17.53 -8.72
N LEU A 102 4.00 17.26 -9.21
CA LEU A 102 4.61 15.92 -9.11
C LEU A 102 4.90 15.55 -7.65
N PHE A 103 5.33 16.50 -6.84
CA PHE A 103 5.56 16.28 -5.40
C PHE A 103 4.28 15.95 -4.65
N THR A 104 3.18 16.66 -4.96
CA THR A 104 1.87 16.38 -4.37
C THR A 104 1.37 15.00 -4.78
N GLN A 105 1.46 14.65 -6.06
CA GLN A 105 1.08 13.33 -6.58
C GLN A 105 1.92 12.20 -5.96
N GLY A 106 3.23 12.42 -5.80
CA GLY A 106 4.13 11.49 -5.13
C GLY A 106 3.77 11.27 -3.67
N LEU A 107 3.43 12.35 -2.94
CA LEU A 107 3.00 12.26 -1.55
C LEU A 107 1.67 11.50 -1.41
N GLU A 108 0.68 11.77 -2.24
CA GLU A 108 -0.60 11.03 -2.25
C GLU A 108 -0.39 9.53 -2.50
N THR A 109 0.50 9.20 -3.45
CA THR A 109 0.85 7.80 -3.75
C THR A 109 1.55 7.15 -2.54
N LEU A 110 2.44 7.88 -1.88
CA LEU A 110 3.14 7.40 -0.70
C LEU A 110 2.20 7.16 0.49
N GLU A 111 1.24 8.05 0.73
CA GLU A 111 0.22 7.85 1.77
C GLU A 111 -0.63 6.60 1.49
N ARG A 112 -0.98 6.36 0.22
CA ARG A 112 -1.67 5.13 -0.18
C ARG A 112 -0.81 3.90 0.08
N ALA A 113 0.47 3.94 -0.27
CA ALA A 113 1.40 2.85 -0.01
C ALA A 113 1.44 2.50 1.50
N ILE A 114 1.53 3.53 2.35
CA ILE A 114 1.60 3.39 3.81
C ILE A 114 0.30 2.79 4.37
N ALA A 115 -0.86 3.20 3.85
CA ALA A 115 -2.15 2.69 4.29
C ALA A 115 -2.34 1.19 4.01
N VAL A 116 -1.65 0.66 3.01
CA VAL A 116 -1.71 -0.75 2.60
C VAL A 116 -0.60 -1.59 3.24
N ALA A 117 0.48 -0.95 3.73
CA ALA A 117 1.61 -1.64 4.33
C ALA A 117 1.25 -2.30 5.68
N PRO A 118 1.70 -3.54 5.94
CA PRO A 118 1.50 -4.17 7.24
C PRO A 118 2.22 -3.37 8.34
N GLY A 119 1.47 -2.91 9.33
CA GLY A 119 2.01 -2.07 10.41
C GLY A 119 2.32 -0.63 9.99
N ASN A 120 1.79 -0.16 8.86
CA ASN A 120 1.91 1.20 8.33
C ASN A 120 3.37 1.66 8.16
N ARG A 121 4.29 0.71 7.97
CA ARG A 121 5.72 0.97 7.81
C ARG A 121 6.21 0.32 6.53
N ILE A 122 6.92 1.10 5.73
CA ILE A 122 7.57 0.61 4.52
C ILE A 122 9.07 0.86 4.68
N VAL A 123 9.82 -0.22 4.56
CA VAL A 123 11.28 -0.21 4.44
C VAL A 123 11.61 -1.08 3.24
N VAL A 124 12.27 -0.49 2.25
CA VAL A 124 12.68 -1.16 1.01
C VAL A 124 14.18 -1.46 1.09
N GLU A 125 14.53 -2.74 1.06
CA GLU A 125 15.91 -3.20 1.02
C GLU A 125 16.45 -3.14 -0.42
N ASP A 126 16.63 -1.93 -0.96
CA ASP A 126 17.33 -1.71 -2.24
C ASP A 126 18.55 -0.80 -2.01
N GLU A 127 19.73 -1.34 -2.29
CA GLU A 127 20.99 -0.64 -2.08
C GLU A 127 21.18 0.59 -2.97
N THR A 128 20.51 0.60 -4.12
CA THR A 128 20.59 1.67 -5.13
C THR A 128 19.75 2.89 -4.77
N LEU A 129 18.86 2.79 -3.77
CA LEU A 129 18.04 3.89 -3.30
C LEU A 129 18.78 4.69 -2.21
N GLY A 130 18.80 6.02 -2.36
CA GLY A 130 19.31 6.92 -1.31
C GLY A 130 18.30 7.19 -0.19
N MET A 131 17.02 6.83 -0.36
CA MET A 131 16.02 6.77 0.71
C MET A 131 15.30 5.43 0.66
N ARG A 132 15.25 4.73 1.79
CA ARG A 132 14.75 3.36 1.86
C ARG A 132 13.47 3.23 2.68
N SER A 133 13.07 4.31 3.36
CA SER A 133 11.85 4.32 4.15
C SER A 133 10.82 5.31 3.62
N ALA A 134 9.55 5.00 3.85
CA ALA A 134 8.46 5.92 3.53
C ALA A 134 8.52 7.21 4.37
N GLU A 135 9.06 7.17 5.58
CA GLU A 135 9.22 8.35 6.43
C GLU A 135 10.24 9.33 5.85
N GLU A 136 11.39 8.84 5.38
CA GLU A 136 12.40 9.66 4.69
C GLU A 136 11.83 10.30 3.43
N LEU A 137 11.16 9.51 2.59
CA LEU A 137 10.60 10.00 1.34
C LEU A 137 9.48 11.04 1.59
N ARG A 138 8.63 10.81 2.59
CA ARG A 138 7.58 11.77 3.02
C ARG A 138 8.21 13.09 3.47
N ALA A 139 9.28 13.02 4.26
CA ALA A 139 9.96 14.21 4.76
C ALA A 139 10.56 15.04 3.60
N GLU A 140 11.12 14.39 2.58
CA GLU A 140 11.64 15.10 1.40
C GLU A 140 10.51 15.71 0.55
N PHE A 141 9.39 15.03 0.34
CA PHE A 141 8.23 15.62 -0.34
C PHE A 141 7.72 16.87 0.40
N GLN A 142 7.54 16.78 1.71
CA GLN A 142 7.09 17.91 2.53
C GLN A 142 8.10 19.05 2.59
N ARG A 143 9.39 18.75 2.47
CA ARG A 143 10.44 19.76 2.36
C ARG A 143 10.38 20.44 0.99
N GLY A 144 10.20 19.67 -0.09
CA GLY A 144 10.14 20.20 -1.44
C GLY A 144 8.88 21.03 -1.73
N LEU A 145 7.77 20.74 -1.06
CA LEU A 145 6.52 21.53 -1.13
C LEU A 145 6.53 22.77 -0.24
N ARG A 146 7.39 22.80 0.79
CA ARG A 146 7.56 23.99 1.64
C ARG A 146 8.37 25.03 0.87
N ARG A 147 7.67 26.03 0.35
CA ARG A 147 8.29 27.25 -0.16
C ARG A 147 8.85 28.04 1.02
N ASP A 148 10.16 28.19 1.07
CA ASP A 148 10.86 28.90 2.13
C ASP A 148 11.65 30.06 1.50
N VAL A 149 11.87 31.14 2.24
CA VAL A 149 12.65 32.31 1.77
C VAL A 149 14.09 31.92 1.38
N SER A 150 14.55 30.75 1.85
CA SER A 150 15.80 30.10 1.49
C SER A 150 15.82 29.46 0.09
N ASP A 151 14.71 29.41 -0.65
CA ASP A 151 14.66 29.01 -2.07
C ASP A 151 15.40 30.01 -2.98
N PHE A 152 15.55 31.26 -2.56
CA PHE A 152 16.37 32.25 -3.24
C PHE A 152 17.87 32.18 -2.87
N ASN A 153 18.29 31.19 -2.08
CA ASN A 153 19.68 31.05 -1.64
C ASN A 153 20.52 30.35 -2.73
N PRO A 154 21.52 31.03 -3.34
CA PRO A 154 22.34 30.48 -4.42
C PRO A 154 23.18 29.25 -4.02
N MET A 155 23.28 28.93 -2.73
CA MET A 155 23.99 27.72 -2.26
C MET A 155 23.16 26.42 -2.34
N ARG A 156 21.85 26.47 -2.62
CA ARG A 156 21.02 25.26 -2.83
C ARG A 156 21.35 24.50 -4.12
N VAL A 157 22.13 25.09 -5.03
CA VAL A 157 22.63 24.46 -6.27
C VAL A 157 23.45 23.18 -5.98
N PHE A 158 23.96 23.02 -4.76
CA PHE A 158 24.75 21.86 -4.33
C PHE A 158 23.92 20.76 -3.63
N GLY A 159 22.60 20.85 -3.59
CA GLY A 159 21.74 19.78 -3.05
C GLY A 159 21.93 18.49 -3.84
N GLN A 160 22.65 17.52 -3.26
CA GLN A 160 22.81 16.20 -3.88
C GLN A 160 21.49 15.44 -3.84
N ARG A 161 21.07 14.99 -5.03
CA ARG A 161 19.95 14.07 -5.24
C ARG A 161 20.28 12.74 -4.54
N LYS A 162 19.33 12.25 -3.72
CA LYS A 162 19.41 10.93 -3.07
C LYS A 162 18.70 9.85 -3.90
#